data_AF-A0A1C5F2Z2-F1
#
_entry.id   AF-A0A1C5F2Z2-F1
#
_cell.length_a   1.000
_cell.length_b   1.000
_cell.length_c   1.000
_cell.angle_alpha   90.00
_cell.angle_beta   90.00
_cell.angle_gamma   90.00
#
_symmetry.space_group_name_H-M   'P 1'
#
loop_
_entity.id
_entity.type
_entity.pdbx_description
1 polymer ?
#
loop_
_entity_poly.entity_id
_entity_poly.type
_entity_poly.pdbx_seq_one_letter_code
_entity_poly.pdbx_strand_id
1 'polypeptide(L)'
;MTGDRPTVPPVRLPSDAELARDALAAPLLARAVRLARWAGPGTRVGAGGELVDEQLPEAAKVLGLVDEESREDGEAYASEAWRVAVDTGLVTVEDDEDGDTEDGADDGTTGRVTAGEQLALLTSGSPQDILGIWLDALDVVFADATAPVLDDLAAAIGEDGEIDFESLDWDPESEAEFLEGVLGNLYLLTVADGGGAGDGASGPVPLPVLAASMIVPDDMGEPTDDVLEQVSEAMMRLDDQFRLLEPVGLVSYVPVDEALMEEDAGGAADATLPVGEEDVARYGMVRLTPLGLYGIRSRMLEAGVDAPAVGDLAAKDAHALLDGVAHFPELSARAETEQWLARRAPADA
;
A
#
# COMPACT_ATOMS: atom_id res chain seq x y z
N MET A 1 -0.13 30.59 16.98
CA MET A 1 -1.22 30.56 16.00
C MET A 1 -1.17 29.18 15.40
N THR A 2 -1.89 28.25 16.02
CA THR A 2 -2.01 26.87 15.55
C THR A 2 -2.88 26.96 14.31
N GLY A 3 -2.28 26.74 13.13
CA GLY A 3 -3.07 26.60 11.92
C GLY A 3 -4.06 25.48 12.13
N ASP A 4 -5.29 25.69 11.66
CA ASP A 4 -6.37 24.71 11.67
C ASP A 4 -5.92 23.52 10.82
N ARG A 5 -5.22 22.56 11.43
CA ARG A 5 -4.81 21.34 10.75
C ARG A 5 -6.07 20.51 10.56
N PRO A 6 -6.29 19.91 9.37
CA PRO A 6 -7.38 18.98 9.21
C PRO A 6 -7.21 17.85 10.23
N THR A 7 -8.19 17.68 11.11
CA THR A 7 -8.19 16.66 12.17
C THR A 7 -9.14 15.54 11.77
N VAL A 8 -8.65 14.32 11.68
CA VAL A 8 -9.48 13.13 11.43
C VAL A 8 -9.87 12.45 12.75
N PRO A 9 -10.93 11.63 12.78
CA PRO A 9 -11.32 10.93 14.01
C PRO A 9 -10.21 9.98 14.51
N PRO A 10 -10.12 9.75 15.83
CA PRO A 10 -9.08 8.91 16.41
C PRO A 10 -9.26 7.44 16.03
N VAL A 11 -8.20 6.82 15.50
CA VAL A 11 -8.19 5.39 15.17
C VAL A 11 -7.81 4.54 16.37
N ARG A 12 -8.27 3.31 16.38
CA ARG A 12 -7.78 2.27 17.30
C ARG A 12 -6.91 1.31 16.54
N LEU A 13 -5.67 1.18 16.99
CA LEU A 13 -4.69 0.28 16.41
C LEU A 13 -4.39 -0.87 17.38
N PRO A 14 -4.08 -2.08 16.87
CA PRO A 14 -3.40 -3.11 17.65
C PRO A 14 -2.08 -2.59 18.22
N SER A 15 -1.49 -3.35 19.14
CA SER A 15 -0.16 -3.01 19.65
C SER A 15 0.90 -3.04 18.55
N ASP A 16 1.97 -2.26 18.70
CA ASP A 16 3.11 -2.25 17.76
C ASP A 16 3.66 -3.67 17.52
N ALA A 17 3.63 -4.54 18.53
CA ALA A 17 4.07 -5.94 18.42
C ALA A 17 3.12 -6.82 17.59
N GLU A 18 1.83 -6.51 17.55
CA GLU A 18 0.86 -7.16 16.67
C GLU A 18 1.01 -6.64 15.25
N LEU A 19 1.10 -5.31 15.06
CA LEU A 19 1.33 -4.71 13.76
C LEU A 19 2.64 -5.18 13.12
N ALA A 20 3.74 -5.26 13.89
CA ALA A 20 5.01 -5.77 13.39
C ALA A 20 4.93 -7.26 13.02
N ARG A 21 4.08 -8.05 13.69
CA ARG A 21 3.84 -9.44 13.30
C ARG A 21 3.07 -9.51 11.99
N ASP A 22 2.07 -8.66 11.81
CA ASP A 22 1.29 -8.58 10.57
C ASP A 22 2.18 -8.12 9.41
N ALA A 23 3.07 -7.15 9.63
CA ALA A 23 4.06 -6.71 8.65
C ALA A 23 5.00 -7.85 8.22
N LEU A 24 5.56 -8.61 9.16
CA LEU A 24 6.40 -9.78 8.84
C LEU A 24 5.64 -10.91 8.14
N ALA A 25 4.31 -10.94 8.29
CA ALA A 25 3.43 -11.91 7.64
C ALA A 25 2.94 -11.43 6.26
N ALA A 26 3.14 -10.16 5.90
CA ALA A 26 2.78 -9.62 4.60
C ALA A 26 3.51 -10.39 3.48
N PRO A 27 2.80 -10.94 2.49
CA PRO A 27 3.40 -11.77 1.45
C PRO A 27 4.62 -11.14 0.77
N LEU A 28 4.54 -9.87 0.40
CA LEU A 28 5.60 -9.18 -0.31
C LEU A 28 6.86 -9.02 0.54
N LEU A 29 6.72 -8.51 1.78
CA LEU A 29 7.86 -8.37 2.69
C LEU A 29 8.47 -9.74 3.04
N ALA A 30 7.65 -10.76 3.24
CA ALA A 30 8.13 -12.12 3.49
C ALA A 30 8.95 -12.68 2.31
N ARG A 31 8.54 -12.42 1.07
CA ARG A 31 9.29 -12.77 -0.15
C ARG A 31 10.59 -11.98 -0.24
N ALA A 32 10.55 -10.67 -0.05
CA ALA A 32 11.72 -9.79 -0.08
C ALA A 32 12.80 -10.25 0.92
N VAL A 33 12.39 -10.56 2.16
CA VAL A 33 13.28 -11.09 3.20
C VAL A 33 13.87 -12.45 2.82
N ARG A 34 13.09 -13.30 2.16
CA ARG A 34 13.55 -14.62 1.70
C ARG A 34 14.58 -14.48 0.57
N LEU A 35 14.38 -13.55 -0.36
CA LEU A 35 15.35 -13.23 -1.40
C LEU A 35 16.61 -12.57 -0.81
N ALA A 36 16.47 -11.64 0.14
CA ALA A 36 17.60 -11.02 0.81
C ALA A 36 18.50 -12.04 1.54
N ARG A 37 17.91 -13.11 2.09
CA ARG A 37 18.66 -14.22 2.70
C ARG A 37 19.26 -15.20 1.70
N TRP A 38 18.68 -15.29 0.51
CA TRP A 38 19.20 -16.11 -0.58
C TRP A 38 20.35 -15.39 -1.31
N ALA A 39 20.27 -14.07 -1.40
CA ALA A 39 21.25 -13.22 -2.03
C ALA A 39 22.66 -13.44 -1.45
N GLY A 40 23.66 -13.37 -2.30
CA GLY A 40 25.06 -13.47 -1.90
C GLY A 40 26.00 -12.98 -2.98
N PRO A 41 27.32 -13.20 -2.84
CA PRO A 41 28.32 -12.66 -3.75
C PRO A 41 28.21 -13.15 -5.21
N GLY A 42 27.41 -14.18 -5.49
CA GLY A 42 27.13 -14.68 -6.84
C GLY A 42 25.80 -14.20 -7.42
N THR A 43 25.06 -13.36 -6.71
CA THR A 43 23.86 -12.70 -7.25
C THR A 43 24.29 -11.63 -8.23
N ARG A 44 23.70 -11.67 -9.42
CA ARG A 44 23.99 -10.81 -10.57
C ARG A 44 22.85 -9.81 -10.69
N VAL A 45 23.22 -8.54 -10.76
CA VAL A 45 22.26 -7.44 -10.94
C VAL A 45 22.64 -6.59 -12.15
N GLY A 46 21.62 -6.03 -12.78
CA GLY A 46 21.78 -5.03 -13.84
C GLY A 46 22.11 -3.64 -13.30
N ALA A 47 22.11 -2.66 -14.20
CA ALA A 47 22.58 -1.29 -13.89
C ALA A 47 21.66 -0.54 -12.92
N GLY A 48 20.38 -0.90 -12.82
CA GLY A 48 19.44 -0.36 -11.83
C GLY A 48 19.38 -1.16 -10.54
N GLY A 49 20.25 -2.16 -10.35
CA GLY A 49 20.22 -3.05 -9.19
C GLY A 49 19.15 -4.16 -9.29
N GLU A 50 18.44 -4.27 -10.42
CA GLU A 50 17.47 -5.31 -10.71
C GLU A 50 18.12 -6.68 -10.86
N LEU A 51 17.41 -7.74 -10.46
CA LEU A 51 17.89 -9.11 -10.67
C LEU A 51 17.85 -9.45 -12.16
N VAL A 52 18.94 -9.95 -12.71
CA VAL A 52 19.00 -10.34 -14.12
C VAL A 52 18.02 -11.47 -14.45
N ASP A 53 17.44 -11.43 -15.65
CA ASP A 53 16.39 -12.37 -16.10
C ASP A 53 16.78 -13.84 -15.91
N GLU A 54 18.06 -14.22 -16.12
CA GLU A 54 18.46 -15.62 -15.97
C GLU A 54 18.43 -16.12 -14.52
N GLN A 55 18.36 -15.21 -13.53
CA GLN A 55 18.25 -15.56 -12.12
C GLN A 55 16.80 -15.53 -11.59
N LEU A 56 15.85 -14.92 -12.31
CA LEU A 56 14.44 -14.88 -11.92
C LEU A 56 13.82 -16.28 -11.72
N PRO A 57 14.06 -17.29 -12.60
CA PRO A 57 13.51 -18.63 -12.37
C PRO A 57 14.02 -19.29 -11.09
N GLU A 58 15.28 -19.05 -10.70
CA GLU A 58 15.83 -19.59 -9.44
C GLU A 58 15.30 -18.81 -8.23
N ALA A 59 15.14 -17.50 -8.32
CA ALA A 59 14.51 -16.69 -7.28
C ALA A 59 13.05 -17.11 -7.04
N ALA A 60 12.26 -17.32 -8.09
CA ALA A 60 10.90 -17.85 -8.00
C ALA A 60 10.86 -19.22 -7.31
N LYS A 61 11.80 -20.13 -7.62
CA LYS A 61 11.96 -21.42 -6.93
C LYS A 61 12.26 -21.25 -5.45
N VAL A 62 13.13 -20.31 -5.10
CA VAL A 62 13.44 -19.98 -3.70
C VAL A 62 12.17 -19.52 -3.00
N LEU A 63 11.30 -18.74 -3.63
CA LEU A 63 10.03 -18.29 -3.06
C LEU A 63 8.96 -19.39 -2.98
N GLY A 64 9.12 -20.50 -3.72
CA GLY A 64 8.13 -21.58 -3.83
C GLY A 64 7.06 -21.32 -4.89
N LEU A 65 7.33 -20.40 -5.81
CA LEU A 65 6.46 -20.00 -6.92
C LEU A 65 6.84 -20.78 -8.19
N VAL A 66 6.65 -22.10 -8.14
CA VAL A 66 7.14 -23.05 -9.16
C VAL A 66 6.04 -23.73 -9.95
N ASP A 67 4.80 -23.26 -9.82
CA ASP A 67 3.70 -23.80 -10.61
C ASP A 67 4.00 -23.61 -12.10
N GLU A 68 3.79 -24.65 -12.90
CA GLU A 68 4.02 -24.58 -14.34
C GLU A 68 2.97 -23.71 -15.03
N GLU A 69 1.76 -23.61 -14.46
CA GLU A 69 0.67 -22.76 -14.98
C GLU A 69 0.86 -21.27 -14.63
N SER A 70 1.66 -20.94 -13.60
CA SER A 70 1.91 -19.58 -13.12
C SER A 70 3.40 -19.23 -13.08
N ARG A 71 4.21 -19.81 -13.99
CA ARG A 71 5.67 -19.60 -13.99
C ARG A 71 6.03 -18.13 -14.27
N GLU A 72 5.38 -17.52 -15.25
CA GLU A 72 5.60 -16.11 -15.60
C GLU A 72 5.23 -15.19 -14.43
N ASP A 73 4.11 -15.46 -13.74
CA ASP A 73 3.72 -14.76 -12.52
C ASP A 73 4.77 -14.93 -11.41
N GLY A 74 5.34 -16.14 -11.27
CA GLY A 74 6.35 -16.44 -10.27
C GLY A 74 7.65 -15.65 -10.44
N GLU A 75 8.09 -15.45 -11.68
CA GLU A 75 9.26 -14.64 -12.02
C GLU A 75 8.98 -13.13 -11.80
N ALA A 76 7.79 -12.65 -12.16
CA ALA A 76 7.35 -11.29 -11.89
C ALA A 76 7.31 -10.99 -10.37
N TYR A 77 6.72 -11.88 -9.56
CA TYR A 77 6.71 -11.74 -8.10
C TYR A 77 8.12 -11.82 -7.48
N ALA A 78 9.04 -12.54 -8.09
CA ALA A 78 10.43 -12.58 -7.64
C ALA A 78 11.15 -11.26 -7.94
N SER A 79 10.90 -10.67 -9.12
CA SER A 79 11.42 -9.35 -9.49
C SER A 79 10.88 -8.26 -8.55
N GLU A 80 9.58 -8.24 -8.31
CA GLU A 80 8.91 -7.32 -7.38
C GLU A 80 9.51 -7.40 -5.97
N ALA A 81 9.60 -8.62 -5.41
CA ALA A 81 10.18 -8.83 -4.09
C ALA A 81 11.66 -8.47 -4.02
N TRP A 82 12.41 -8.61 -5.11
CA TRP A 82 13.81 -8.20 -5.20
C TRP A 82 13.95 -6.68 -5.11
N ARG A 83 13.15 -5.94 -5.89
CA ARG A 83 13.12 -4.47 -5.86
C ARG A 83 12.82 -3.95 -4.46
N VAL A 84 11.79 -4.50 -3.81
CA VAL A 84 11.48 -4.19 -2.41
C VAL A 84 12.66 -4.48 -1.49
N ALA A 85 13.38 -5.59 -1.68
CA ALA A 85 14.53 -5.91 -0.85
C ALA A 85 15.69 -4.91 -1.00
N VAL A 86 15.92 -4.39 -2.21
CA VAL A 86 16.92 -3.36 -2.49
C VAL A 86 16.50 -2.02 -1.89
N ASP A 87 15.30 -1.55 -2.20
CA ASP A 87 14.82 -0.22 -1.80
C ASP A 87 14.61 -0.08 -0.28
N THR A 88 14.27 -1.19 0.40
CA THR A 88 14.15 -1.23 1.87
C THR A 88 15.48 -1.48 2.59
N GLY A 89 16.59 -1.59 1.86
CA GLY A 89 17.91 -1.85 2.43
C GLY A 89 18.06 -3.22 3.10
N LEU A 90 17.21 -4.19 2.75
CA LEU A 90 17.41 -5.60 3.12
C LEU A 90 18.57 -6.22 2.33
N VAL A 91 18.82 -5.70 1.13
CA VAL A 91 19.94 -6.01 0.26
C VAL A 91 20.68 -4.72 -0.06
N THR A 92 22.00 -4.79 -0.13
CA THR A 92 22.83 -3.69 -0.60
C THR A 92 23.50 -4.09 -1.90
N VAL A 93 23.38 -3.24 -2.91
CA VAL A 93 24.06 -3.36 -4.20
C VAL A 93 25.16 -2.30 -4.22
N GLU A 94 26.41 -2.74 -4.36
CA GLU A 94 27.57 -1.88 -4.54
C GLU A 94 28.01 -1.95 -6.00
N ASP A 95 28.07 -0.81 -6.68
CA ASP A 95 28.66 -0.75 -8.02
C ASP A 95 30.15 -1.09 -7.95
N ASP A 96 30.63 -1.92 -8.87
CA ASP A 96 32.07 -2.20 -8.98
C ASP A 96 32.78 -0.97 -9.61
N GLU A 97 33.02 0.09 -8.82
CA GLU A 97 33.72 1.32 -9.26
C GLU A 97 35.17 1.09 -9.73
N ASP A 98 35.75 -0.10 -9.47
CA ASP A 98 37.16 -0.45 -9.76
C ASP A 98 37.36 -1.23 -11.09
N GLY A 99 36.30 -1.40 -11.89
CA GLY A 99 36.38 -2.03 -13.21
C GLY A 99 36.83 -1.07 -14.30
N ASP A 100 38.14 -0.80 -14.41
CA ASP A 100 38.75 -0.27 -15.64
C ASP A 100 38.40 -1.24 -16.79
N THR A 101 37.33 -0.97 -17.52
CA THR A 101 36.90 -1.73 -18.70
C THR A 101 37.75 -1.34 -19.90
N GLU A 102 39.06 -1.57 -19.80
CA GLU A 102 39.91 -1.79 -20.99
C GLU A 102 39.67 -3.22 -21.50
N ASP A 103 38.48 -3.45 -22.09
CA ASP A 103 38.23 -4.37 -23.20
C ASP A 103 36.71 -4.53 -23.35
N GLY A 104 36.19 -4.19 -24.54
CA GLY A 104 34.77 -4.18 -24.88
C GLY A 104 34.12 -5.57 -24.95
N ALA A 105 34.00 -6.24 -23.80
CA ALA A 105 33.08 -7.35 -23.59
C ALA A 105 32.07 -6.93 -22.51
N ASP A 106 30.95 -6.41 -22.99
CA ASP A 106 29.74 -6.11 -22.23
C ASP A 106 29.15 -7.42 -21.67
N ASP A 107 29.59 -7.82 -20.48
CA ASP A 107 28.88 -8.80 -19.66
C ASP A 107 28.17 -7.98 -18.58
N GLY A 108 26.98 -7.47 -18.91
CA GLY A 108 26.17 -6.45 -18.21
C GLY A 108 25.77 -6.77 -16.77
N THR A 109 26.76 -7.06 -15.93
CA THR A 109 26.66 -7.31 -14.50
C THR A 109 27.50 -6.26 -13.79
N THR A 110 26.86 -5.30 -13.13
CA THR A 110 27.56 -4.10 -12.63
C THR A 110 27.64 -3.98 -11.11
N GLY A 111 27.08 -4.92 -10.34
CA GLY A 111 27.01 -4.78 -8.89
C GLY A 111 27.38 -6.01 -8.07
N ARG A 112 28.10 -5.79 -6.97
CA ARG A 112 28.27 -6.75 -5.88
C ARG A 112 27.10 -6.65 -4.92
N VAL A 113 26.47 -7.79 -4.66
CA VAL A 113 25.34 -7.89 -3.73
C VAL A 113 25.81 -8.36 -2.36
N THR A 114 25.40 -7.66 -1.31
CA THR A 114 25.59 -8.05 0.09
C THR A 114 24.28 -7.93 0.90
N ALA A 115 24.23 -8.56 2.07
CA ALA A 115 23.10 -8.41 2.98
C ALA A 115 23.10 -6.99 3.57
N GLY A 116 21.97 -6.30 3.49
CA GLY A 116 21.83 -4.94 4.01
C GLY A 116 21.61 -4.90 5.52
N GLU A 117 21.82 -3.72 6.12
CA GLU A 117 21.76 -3.51 7.57
C GLU A 117 20.35 -3.79 8.13
N GLN A 118 19.32 -3.49 7.35
CA GLN A 118 17.91 -3.63 7.76
C GLN A 118 17.51 -5.09 7.96
N LEU A 119 18.18 -6.04 7.28
CA LEU A 119 17.91 -7.47 7.42
C LEU A 119 18.15 -7.97 8.86
N ALA A 120 19.12 -7.38 9.57
CA ALA A 120 19.40 -7.74 10.96
C ALA A 120 18.32 -7.25 11.92
N LEU A 121 17.71 -6.09 11.65
CA LEU A 121 16.66 -5.49 12.48
C LEU A 121 15.40 -6.35 12.52
N LEU A 122 15.08 -7.09 11.45
CA LEU A 122 13.93 -8.01 11.43
C LEU A 122 13.99 -9.13 12.47
N THR A 123 15.17 -9.40 13.04
CA THR A 123 15.36 -10.44 14.07
C THR A 123 15.80 -9.90 15.42
N SER A 124 16.41 -8.70 15.45
CA SER A 124 17.05 -8.14 16.64
C SER A 124 16.55 -6.75 17.03
N GLY A 125 15.76 -6.11 16.15
CA GLY A 125 15.17 -4.80 16.35
C GLY A 125 13.90 -4.81 17.19
N SER A 126 13.38 -3.61 17.43
CA SER A 126 12.08 -3.38 18.05
C SER A 126 10.94 -3.60 17.05
N PRO A 127 9.69 -3.73 17.52
CA PRO A 127 8.53 -3.67 16.63
C PRO A 127 8.49 -2.41 15.75
N GLN A 128 8.95 -1.28 16.25
CA GLN A 128 9.00 -0.03 15.48
C GLN A 128 10.04 -0.09 14.35
N ASP A 129 11.17 -0.76 14.55
CA ASP A 129 12.17 -0.95 13.49
C ASP A 129 11.58 -1.76 12.33
N ILE A 130 10.81 -2.80 12.64
CA ILE A 130 10.10 -3.63 11.65
C ILE A 130 9.03 -2.80 10.92
N LEU A 131 8.27 -1.98 11.65
CA LEU A 131 7.25 -1.11 11.06
C LEU A 131 7.86 -0.03 10.16
N GLY A 132 9.05 0.47 10.50
CA GLY A 132 9.80 1.37 9.62
C GLY A 132 10.15 0.72 8.28
N ILE A 133 10.74 -0.48 8.31
CA ILE A 133 11.06 -1.26 7.09
C ILE A 133 9.79 -1.55 6.28
N TRP A 134 8.66 -1.84 6.94
CA TRP A 134 7.39 -2.04 6.26
C TRP A 134 6.83 -0.76 5.62
N LEU A 135 7.00 0.41 6.26
CA LEU A 135 6.62 1.69 5.66
C LEU A 135 7.48 2.00 4.42
N ASP A 136 8.78 1.74 4.48
CA ASP A 136 9.67 1.86 3.31
C ASP A 136 9.19 0.93 2.17
N ALA A 137 8.79 -0.31 2.49
CA ALA A 137 8.24 -1.24 1.50
C ALA A 137 6.90 -0.75 0.93
N LEU A 138 6.06 -0.13 1.76
CA LEU A 138 4.79 0.45 1.34
C LEU A 138 5.02 1.60 0.35
N ASP A 139 6.01 2.47 0.58
CA ASP A 139 6.32 3.57 -0.32
C ASP A 139 6.76 3.08 -1.70
N VAL A 140 7.54 2.00 -1.73
CA VAL A 140 8.00 1.32 -2.96
C VAL A 140 6.83 0.75 -3.77
N VAL A 141 5.83 0.18 -3.10
CA VAL A 141 4.61 -0.34 -3.76
C VAL A 141 3.66 0.78 -4.13
N PHE A 142 3.58 1.83 -3.32
CA PHE A 142 2.75 3.00 -3.60
C PHE A 142 3.20 3.69 -4.89
N ALA A 143 4.52 3.85 -5.06
CA ALA A 143 5.10 4.39 -6.29
C ALA A 143 4.70 3.56 -7.52
N ASP A 144 4.73 2.23 -7.43
CA ASP A 144 4.29 1.32 -8.50
C ASP A 144 2.80 1.42 -8.79
N ALA A 145 1.97 1.53 -7.74
CA ALA A 145 0.52 1.67 -7.90
C ALA A 145 0.12 2.98 -8.60
N THR A 146 0.99 4.00 -8.57
CA THR A 146 0.77 5.28 -9.26
C THR A 146 1.48 5.37 -10.62
N ALA A 147 2.22 4.34 -11.01
CA ALA A 147 2.90 4.29 -12.30
C ALA A 147 1.91 3.99 -13.44
N PRO A 148 2.18 4.47 -14.67
CA PRO A 148 1.32 4.20 -15.82
C PRO A 148 1.38 2.71 -16.21
N VAL A 149 0.27 2.18 -16.72
CA VAL A 149 0.18 0.76 -17.11
C VAL A 149 1.05 0.47 -18.34
N LEU A 150 1.68 -0.71 -18.39
CA LEU A 150 2.66 -1.08 -19.41
C LEU A 150 2.11 -1.08 -20.86
N ASP A 151 0.81 -1.30 -21.04
CA ASP A 151 0.17 -1.24 -22.37
C ASP A 151 0.20 0.19 -22.94
N ASP A 152 0.10 1.20 -22.08
CA ASP A 152 0.24 2.61 -22.48
C ASP A 152 1.72 2.94 -22.73
N LEU A 153 2.63 2.38 -21.92
CA LEU A 153 4.07 2.61 -22.05
C LEU A 153 4.64 2.08 -23.37
N ALA A 154 4.17 0.92 -23.85
CA ALA A 154 4.61 0.34 -25.12
C ALA A 154 4.27 1.22 -26.33
N ALA A 155 3.20 2.01 -26.25
CA ALA A 155 2.82 2.99 -27.27
C ALA A 155 3.60 4.31 -27.18
N ALA A 156 4.14 4.63 -26.00
CA ALA A 156 4.94 5.83 -25.72
C ALA A 156 6.45 5.65 -25.92
N ILE A 157 6.93 4.42 -26.12
CA ILE A 157 8.33 4.16 -26.48
C ILE A 157 8.57 4.59 -27.93
N GLY A 158 9.37 5.63 -28.12
CA GLY A 158 9.80 6.12 -29.42
C GLY A 158 10.67 5.11 -30.19
N GLU A 159 10.87 5.34 -31.49
CA GLU A 159 11.75 4.50 -32.34
C GLU A 159 13.22 4.46 -31.84
N ASP A 160 13.60 5.40 -30.97
CA ASP A 160 14.89 5.52 -30.31
C ASP A 160 14.97 4.85 -28.92
N GLY A 161 13.85 4.33 -28.41
CA GLY A 161 13.76 3.70 -27.10
C GLY A 161 13.56 4.67 -25.94
N GLU A 162 13.39 5.98 -26.20
CA GLU A 162 13.01 6.95 -25.16
C GLU A 162 11.49 6.91 -24.93
N ILE A 163 11.07 7.02 -23.67
CA ILE A 163 9.64 7.08 -23.31
C ILE A 163 9.18 8.54 -23.41
N ASP A 164 8.22 8.80 -24.27
CA ASP A 164 7.55 10.10 -24.36
C ASP A 164 6.45 10.23 -23.29
N PHE A 165 6.86 10.64 -22.08
CA PHE A 165 5.93 10.85 -20.96
C PHE A 165 4.87 11.93 -21.25
N GLU A 166 5.15 12.89 -22.14
CA GLU A 166 4.16 13.93 -22.49
C GLU A 166 3.01 13.37 -23.34
N SER A 167 3.23 12.25 -24.03
CA SER A 167 2.23 11.58 -24.86
C SER A 167 1.25 10.71 -24.07
N LEU A 168 1.60 10.36 -22.82
CA LEU A 168 0.82 9.46 -21.96
C LEU A 168 -0.31 10.15 -21.19
N ASP A 169 -0.44 11.49 -21.28
CA ASP A 169 -1.33 12.32 -20.44
C ASP A 169 -1.26 11.98 -18.93
N TRP A 170 -0.12 11.42 -18.51
CA TRP A 170 0.12 10.92 -17.16
C TRP A 170 0.73 12.02 -16.30
N ASP A 171 0.09 12.30 -15.16
CA ASP A 171 0.59 13.21 -14.14
C ASP A 171 0.85 12.43 -12.84
N PRO A 172 2.12 12.18 -12.47
CA PRO A 172 2.46 11.43 -11.25
C PRO A 172 1.93 12.09 -9.98
N GLU A 173 1.87 13.43 -9.94
CA GLU A 173 1.35 14.15 -8.77
C GLU A 173 -0.15 13.92 -8.64
N SER A 174 -0.89 14.02 -9.74
CA SER A 174 -2.34 13.74 -9.77
C SER A 174 -2.68 12.28 -9.45
N GLU A 175 -1.90 11.31 -9.96
CA GLU A 175 -2.10 9.90 -9.65
C GLU A 175 -1.89 9.60 -8.15
N ALA A 176 -0.84 10.17 -7.57
CA ALA A 176 -0.58 10.06 -6.14
C ALA A 176 -1.68 10.73 -5.32
N GLU A 177 -2.08 11.96 -5.65
CA GLU A 177 -3.16 12.68 -4.96
C GLU A 177 -4.49 11.91 -5.01
N PHE A 178 -4.82 11.32 -6.16
CA PHE A 178 -6.02 10.50 -6.29
C PHE A 178 -5.98 9.29 -5.36
N LEU A 179 -4.90 8.50 -5.40
CA LEU A 179 -4.79 7.28 -4.59
C LEU A 179 -4.72 7.63 -3.09
N GLU A 180 -4.02 8.70 -2.71
CA GLU A 180 -4.02 9.22 -1.33
C GLU A 180 -5.42 9.65 -0.88
N GLY A 181 -6.18 10.33 -1.75
CA GLY A 181 -7.56 10.71 -1.49
C GLY A 181 -8.46 9.49 -1.26
N VAL A 182 -8.33 8.46 -2.10
CA VAL A 182 -9.06 7.19 -1.98
C VAL A 182 -8.74 6.48 -0.67
N LEU A 183 -7.45 6.34 -0.33
CA LEU A 183 -7.01 5.68 0.90
C LEU A 183 -7.39 6.48 2.15
N GLY A 184 -7.36 7.81 2.06
CA GLY A 184 -7.85 8.71 3.11
C GLY A 184 -9.34 8.58 3.35
N ASN A 185 -10.14 8.48 2.27
CA ASN A 185 -11.57 8.23 2.39
C ASN A 185 -11.86 6.84 2.95
N LEU A 186 -11.14 5.81 2.51
CA LEU A 186 -11.25 4.45 3.06
C LEU A 186 -10.88 4.41 4.55
N TYR A 187 -9.88 5.18 4.98
CA TYR A 187 -9.56 5.39 6.40
C TYR A 187 -10.75 6.01 7.15
N LEU A 188 -11.34 7.09 6.63
CA LEU A 188 -12.50 7.74 7.27
C LEU A 188 -13.71 6.80 7.39
N LEU A 189 -14.04 6.05 6.34
CA LEU A 189 -15.09 5.03 6.35
C LEU A 189 -14.81 3.96 7.40
N THR A 190 -13.55 3.53 7.52
CA THR A 190 -13.14 2.51 8.51
C THR A 190 -13.21 3.03 9.95
N VAL A 191 -12.88 4.31 10.20
CA VAL A 191 -12.94 4.88 11.56
C VAL A 191 -14.37 5.25 11.96
N ALA A 192 -15.18 5.76 11.04
CA ALA A 192 -16.56 6.23 11.29
C ALA A 192 -17.50 5.12 11.79
N ASP A 193 -17.33 3.89 11.29
CA ASP A 193 -18.22 2.75 11.54
C ASP A 193 -17.97 1.98 12.86
N GLY A 194 -17.07 2.48 13.71
CA GLY A 194 -16.81 1.85 15.02
C GLY A 194 -15.35 1.57 15.32
N GLY A 195 -14.43 2.26 14.65
CA GLY A 195 -13.03 2.45 15.02
C GLY A 195 -12.34 1.20 15.58
N GLY A 196 -11.84 0.34 14.68
CA GLY A 196 -10.71 -0.59 14.87
C GLY A 196 -10.67 -1.44 16.16
N ALA A 197 -10.69 -2.77 16.01
CA ALA A 197 -10.56 -3.78 17.07
C ALA A 197 -11.79 -4.01 17.98
N GLY A 198 -13.01 -3.86 17.44
CA GLY A 198 -14.25 -4.35 18.04
C GLY A 198 -15.08 -5.18 17.06
N ASP A 199 -15.94 -6.06 17.57
CA ASP A 199 -16.80 -7.05 16.87
C ASP A 199 -17.89 -6.43 15.94
N GLY A 200 -17.71 -5.17 15.55
CA GLY A 200 -18.45 -4.48 14.50
C GLY A 200 -17.44 -3.95 13.48
N ALA A 201 -16.82 -4.86 12.73
CA ALA A 201 -15.95 -4.48 11.63
C ALA A 201 -16.79 -3.74 10.58
N SER A 202 -16.32 -2.56 10.13
CA SER A 202 -16.75 -2.01 8.85
C SER A 202 -16.66 -3.11 7.81
N GLY A 203 -17.77 -3.35 7.12
CA GLY A 203 -17.78 -4.28 5.99
C GLY A 203 -16.80 -3.81 4.93
N PRO A 204 -16.28 -4.72 4.09
CA PRO A 204 -15.54 -4.28 2.92
C PRO A 204 -16.40 -3.35 2.06
N VAL A 205 -15.76 -2.34 1.46
CA VAL A 205 -16.39 -1.30 0.64
C VAL A 205 -16.35 -1.75 -0.82
N PRO A 206 -17.47 -1.71 -1.56
CA PRO A 206 -17.47 -1.98 -2.99
C PRO A 206 -16.72 -0.92 -3.78
N LEU A 207 -15.94 -1.32 -4.80
CA LEU A 207 -15.20 -0.36 -5.63
C LEU A 207 -16.09 0.70 -6.31
N PRO A 208 -17.28 0.37 -6.86
CA PRO A 208 -18.15 1.40 -7.43
C PRO A 208 -18.55 2.49 -6.44
N VAL A 209 -18.73 2.12 -5.16
CA VAL A 209 -19.08 3.07 -4.09
C VAL A 209 -17.89 3.96 -3.76
N LEU A 210 -16.69 3.37 -3.69
CA LEU A 210 -15.46 4.11 -3.41
C LEU A 210 -15.11 5.06 -4.56
N ALA A 211 -15.18 4.61 -5.81
CA ALA A 211 -14.97 5.44 -7.00
C ALA A 211 -16.00 6.59 -7.08
N ALA A 212 -17.28 6.28 -6.90
CA ALA A 212 -18.34 7.30 -6.88
C ALA A 212 -18.11 8.35 -5.79
N SER A 213 -17.64 7.97 -4.60
CA SER A 213 -17.37 8.93 -3.51
C SER A 213 -16.25 9.92 -3.79
N MET A 214 -15.36 9.62 -4.74
CA MET A 214 -14.27 10.52 -5.15
C MET A 214 -14.67 11.44 -6.30
N ILE A 215 -15.58 10.98 -7.17
CA ILE A 215 -15.90 11.65 -8.45
C ILE A 215 -17.22 12.39 -8.39
N VAL A 216 -18.24 11.81 -7.74
CA VAL A 216 -19.60 12.37 -7.71
C VAL A 216 -19.65 13.48 -6.65
N PRO A 217 -19.97 14.73 -7.03
CA PRO A 217 -20.09 15.81 -6.06
C PRO A 217 -21.26 15.58 -5.09
N ASP A 218 -21.08 15.93 -3.82
CA ASP A 218 -22.09 15.75 -2.75
C ASP A 218 -23.44 16.45 -3.02
N ASP A 219 -23.46 17.52 -3.83
CA ASP A 219 -24.65 18.31 -4.16
C ASP A 219 -25.27 17.94 -5.51
N MET A 220 -24.71 16.95 -6.21
CA MET A 220 -25.25 16.46 -7.48
C MET A 220 -26.51 15.61 -7.26
N GLY A 221 -27.49 15.77 -8.16
CA GLY A 221 -28.70 14.95 -8.19
C GLY A 221 -28.46 13.56 -8.76
N GLU A 222 -28.98 13.31 -9.96
CA GLU A 222 -28.66 12.08 -10.72
C GLU A 222 -27.31 12.30 -11.45
N PRO A 223 -26.33 11.37 -11.34
CA PRO A 223 -25.09 11.44 -12.10
C PRO A 223 -25.36 11.47 -13.60
N THR A 224 -24.61 12.30 -14.33
CA THR A 224 -24.65 12.34 -15.80
C THR A 224 -23.90 11.15 -16.39
N ASP A 225 -24.17 10.80 -17.65
CA ASP A 225 -23.46 9.73 -18.37
C ASP A 225 -21.92 9.91 -18.30
N ASP A 226 -21.43 11.13 -18.52
CA ASP A 226 -19.99 11.46 -18.43
C ASP A 226 -19.39 11.19 -17.03
N VAL A 227 -20.19 11.30 -15.97
CA VAL A 227 -19.74 11.03 -14.59
C VAL A 227 -19.74 9.53 -14.33
N LEU A 228 -20.72 8.80 -14.87
CA LEU A 228 -20.76 7.34 -14.77
C LEU A 228 -19.57 6.70 -15.50
N GLU A 229 -19.18 7.23 -16.66
CA GLU A 229 -17.98 6.80 -17.39
C GLU A 229 -16.70 6.99 -16.53
N GLN A 230 -16.51 8.17 -15.95
CA GLN A 230 -15.38 8.44 -15.04
C GLN A 230 -15.36 7.50 -13.82
N VAL A 231 -16.53 7.19 -13.25
CA VAL A 231 -16.64 6.25 -12.12
C VAL A 231 -16.19 4.85 -12.53
N SER A 232 -16.56 4.39 -13.73
CA SER A 232 -16.12 3.10 -14.26
C SER A 232 -14.62 3.07 -14.54
N GLU A 233 -14.04 4.12 -15.12
CA GLU A 233 -12.60 4.24 -15.34
C GLU A 233 -11.83 4.21 -14.02
N ALA A 234 -12.26 4.98 -13.03
CA ALA A 234 -11.65 4.98 -11.71
C ALA A 234 -11.81 3.63 -10.99
N MET A 235 -12.92 2.92 -11.19
CA MET A 235 -13.10 1.57 -10.65
C MET A 235 -12.06 0.59 -11.22
N MET A 236 -11.81 0.62 -12.53
CA MET A 236 -10.79 -0.21 -13.18
C MET A 236 -9.39 0.12 -12.67
N ARG A 237 -9.06 1.41 -12.63
CA ARG A 237 -7.78 1.86 -12.07
C ARG A 237 -7.59 1.38 -10.63
N LEU A 238 -8.63 1.45 -9.81
CA LEU A 238 -8.58 0.99 -8.43
C LEU A 238 -8.44 -0.54 -8.31
N ASP A 239 -9.01 -1.33 -9.22
CA ASP A 239 -8.81 -2.79 -9.26
C ASP A 239 -7.33 -3.13 -9.43
N ASP A 240 -6.65 -2.49 -10.40
CA ASP A 240 -5.21 -2.69 -10.62
C ASP A 240 -4.37 -2.21 -9.42
N GLN A 241 -4.67 -1.02 -8.91
CA GLN A 241 -3.95 -0.45 -7.76
C GLN A 241 -4.08 -1.31 -6.50
N PHE A 242 -5.27 -1.82 -6.19
CA PHE A 242 -5.45 -2.64 -4.99
C PHE A 242 -4.87 -4.05 -5.13
N ARG A 243 -4.76 -4.60 -6.35
CA ARG A 243 -3.98 -5.84 -6.59
C ARG A 243 -2.51 -5.66 -6.23
N LEU A 244 -1.92 -4.49 -6.48
CA LEU A 244 -0.55 -4.17 -6.09
C LEU A 244 -0.40 -3.90 -4.58
N LEU A 245 -1.40 -3.26 -3.96
CA LEU A 245 -1.36 -2.89 -2.54
C LEU A 245 -1.72 -4.03 -1.57
N GLU A 246 -2.40 -5.08 -2.04
CA GLU A 246 -2.75 -6.23 -1.19
C GLU A 246 -1.51 -7.03 -0.71
N PRO A 247 -0.53 -7.39 -1.56
CA PRO A 247 0.65 -8.16 -1.15
C PRO A 247 1.51 -7.52 -0.06
N VAL A 248 1.56 -6.18 0.01
CA VAL A 248 2.26 -5.46 1.10
C VAL A 248 1.41 -5.40 2.38
N GLY A 249 0.16 -5.84 2.32
CA GLY A 249 -0.74 -5.96 3.47
C GLY A 249 -1.45 -4.65 3.82
N LEU A 250 -1.47 -3.65 2.93
CA LEU A 250 -2.20 -2.40 3.15
C LEU A 250 -3.72 -2.65 3.16
N VAL A 251 -4.20 -3.41 2.19
CA VAL A 251 -5.62 -3.72 2.01
C VAL A 251 -5.86 -5.22 2.03
N SER A 252 -7.09 -5.62 2.38
CA SER A 252 -7.65 -6.92 2.08
C SER A 252 -8.61 -6.71 0.92
N TYR A 253 -8.35 -7.37 -0.20
CA TYR A 253 -8.97 -7.04 -1.47
C TYR A 253 -9.59 -8.28 -2.12
N VAL A 254 -10.74 -8.06 -2.77
CA VAL A 254 -11.36 -9.04 -3.66
C VAL A 254 -11.40 -8.37 -5.03
N PRO A 255 -10.67 -8.90 -6.03
CA PRO A 255 -10.67 -8.37 -7.40
C PRO A 255 -12.04 -8.31 -8.05
N VAL A 256 -12.16 -7.45 -9.05
CA VAL A 256 -13.34 -7.43 -9.93
C VAL A 256 -13.40 -8.75 -10.71
N ASP A 257 -14.60 -9.31 -10.84
CA ASP A 257 -14.86 -10.51 -11.63
C ASP A 257 -14.68 -10.20 -13.13
N GLU A 258 -13.65 -10.77 -13.75
CA GLU A 258 -13.33 -10.58 -15.17
C GLU A 258 -14.50 -10.97 -16.09
N ALA A 259 -15.39 -11.88 -15.68
CA ALA A 259 -16.56 -12.23 -16.47
C ALA A 259 -17.55 -11.06 -16.62
N LEU A 260 -17.59 -10.11 -15.67
CA LEU A 260 -18.38 -8.88 -15.82
C LEU A 260 -17.79 -7.96 -16.90
N MET A 261 -16.46 -7.91 -17.03
CA MET A 261 -15.77 -7.11 -18.04
C MET A 261 -16.05 -7.61 -19.46
N GLU A 262 -16.11 -8.94 -19.63
CA GLU A 262 -16.43 -9.55 -20.91
C GLU A 262 -17.90 -9.35 -21.33
N GLU A 263 -18.83 -9.26 -20.37
CA GLU A 263 -20.25 -9.02 -20.61
C GLU A 263 -20.54 -7.57 -21.06
N ASP A 264 -19.82 -6.58 -20.53
CA ASP A 264 -19.99 -5.17 -20.89
C ASP A 264 -19.48 -4.84 -22.31
N ALA A 265 -18.42 -5.53 -22.77
CA ALA A 265 -17.94 -5.46 -24.15
C ALA A 265 -18.97 -5.97 -25.20
N GLY A 266 -20.01 -6.68 -24.77
CA GLY A 266 -21.08 -7.24 -25.60
C GLY A 266 -22.32 -6.36 -25.77
N GLY A 267 -22.43 -5.26 -25.01
CA GLY A 267 -23.48 -4.24 -25.16
C GLY A 267 -24.23 -3.93 -23.87
N ALA A 268 -24.11 -2.67 -23.46
CA ALA A 268 -24.93 -1.93 -22.49
C ALA A 268 -25.32 -2.75 -21.26
N ALA A 269 -24.40 -2.88 -20.29
CA ALA A 269 -24.83 -3.02 -18.92
C ALA A 269 -25.83 -1.89 -18.61
N ASP A 270 -27.07 -2.27 -18.28
CA ASP A 270 -28.03 -1.34 -17.72
C ASP A 270 -27.35 -0.79 -16.44
N ALA A 271 -27.04 0.51 -16.39
CA ALA A 271 -26.40 1.20 -15.28
C ALA A 271 -27.33 1.28 -14.03
N THR A 272 -28.09 0.21 -13.81
CA THR A 272 -28.93 0.01 -12.64
C THR A 272 -28.03 -0.54 -11.54
N LEU A 273 -27.93 0.19 -10.44
CA LEU A 273 -27.21 -0.23 -9.23
C LEU A 273 -27.49 -1.71 -8.92
N PRO A 274 -26.46 -2.52 -8.61
CA PRO A 274 -26.60 -3.96 -8.41
C PRO A 274 -27.70 -4.29 -7.40
N VAL A 275 -28.58 -5.24 -7.75
CA VAL A 275 -29.77 -5.58 -6.97
C VAL A 275 -29.51 -6.84 -6.13
N GLY A 276 -28.48 -6.80 -5.29
CA GLY A 276 -28.15 -7.87 -4.34
C GLY A 276 -26.72 -7.80 -3.79
N GLU A 277 -26.49 -8.29 -2.56
CA GLU A 277 -25.14 -8.34 -1.95
C GLU A 277 -24.15 -9.20 -2.77
N GLU A 278 -24.65 -10.26 -3.41
CA GLU A 278 -23.86 -11.15 -4.28
C GLU A 278 -23.49 -10.47 -5.61
N ASP A 279 -24.35 -9.59 -6.14
CA ASP A 279 -24.08 -8.83 -7.36
C ASP A 279 -23.07 -7.71 -7.11
N VAL A 280 -23.09 -7.09 -5.93
CA VAL A 280 -22.14 -6.04 -5.52
C VAL A 280 -20.72 -6.59 -5.37
N ALA A 281 -20.57 -7.78 -4.80
CA ALA A 281 -19.25 -8.38 -4.54
C ALA A 281 -18.46 -8.70 -5.82
N ARG A 282 -19.14 -8.89 -6.96
CA ARG A 282 -18.49 -9.13 -8.25
C ARG A 282 -17.79 -7.89 -8.80
N TYR A 283 -18.15 -6.69 -8.35
CA TYR A 283 -17.49 -5.42 -8.71
C TYR A 283 -16.27 -5.11 -7.83
N GLY A 284 -15.75 -6.10 -7.10
CA GLY A 284 -14.59 -5.97 -6.24
C GLY A 284 -14.89 -5.27 -4.91
N MET A 285 -14.16 -5.69 -3.88
CA MET A 285 -14.41 -5.31 -2.50
C MET A 285 -13.09 -5.03 -1.78
N VAL A 286 -12.99 -3.88 -1.10
CA VAL A 286 -11.75 -3.45 -0.45
C VAL A 286 -11.98 -3.07 1.02
N ARG A 287 -11.00 -3.36 1.87
CA ARG A 287 -10.93 -2.82 3.23
C ARG A 287 -9.49 -2.59 3.65
N LEU A 288 -9.25 -1.59 4.49
CA LEU A 288 -7.95 -1.46 5.15
C LEU A 288 -7.74 -2.60 6.15
N THR A 289 -6.54 -3.16 6.17
CA THR A 289 -6.12 -4.03 7.26
C THR A 289 -5.76 -3.17 8.49
N PRO A 290 -5.60 -3.75 9.70
CA PRO A 290 -5.05 -3.00 10.83
C PRO A 290 -3.66 -2.40 10.54
N LEU A 291 -2.84 -3.10 9.76
CA LEU A 291 -1.55 -2.63 9.30
C LEU A 291 -1.71 -1.49 8.28
N GLY A 292 -2.70 -1.59 7.38
CA GLY A 292 -3.09 -0.51 6.47
C GLY A 292 -3.51 0.77 7.19
N LEU A 293 -4.33 0.65 8.24
CA LEU A 293 -4.70 1.80 9.08
C LEU A 293 -3.47 2.47 9.71
N TYR A 294 -2.49 1.70 10.16
CA TYR A 294 -1.22 2.22 10.65
C TYR A 294 -0.42 2.95 9.54
N GLY A 295 -0.33 2.36 8.35
CA GLY A 295 0.35 2.96 7.20
C GLY A 295 -0.26 4.28 6.76
N ILE A 296 -1.58 4.29 6.51
CA ILE A 296 -2.30 5.51 6.08
C ILE A 296 -2.24 6.59 7.16
N ARG A 297 -2.36 6.22 8.44
CA ARG A 297 -2.16 7.18 9.54
C ARG A 297 -0.76 7.77 9.53
N SER A 298 0.28 6.97 9.30
CA SER A 298 1.67 7.44 9.26
C SER A 298 1.87 8.46 8.13
N ARG A 299 1.37 8.15 6.93
CA ARG A 299 1.38 9.07 5.78
C ARG A 299 0.60 10.36 6.05
N MET A 300 -0.58 10.28 6.65
CA MET A 300 -1.36 11.46 7.07
C MET A 300 -0.56 12.37 8.01
N LEU A 301 0.12 11.79 9.01
CA LEU A 301 0.96 12.54 9.95
C LEU A 301 2.14 13.21 9.26
N GLU A 302 2.77 12.55 8.29
CA GLU A 302 3.86 13.09 7.46
C GLU A 302 3.37 14.25 6.57
N ALA A 303 2.17 14.12 6.01
CA ALA A 303 1.48 15.19 5.27
C ALA A 303 0.97 16.34 6.18
N GLY A 304 1.12 16.22 7.49
CA GLY A 304 0.74 17.24 8.47
C GLY A 304 -0.75 17.26 8.86
N VAL A 305 -1.49 16.22 8.48
CA VAL A 305 -2.87 15.96 8.94
C VAL A 305 -2.82 15.44 10.38
N ASP A 306 -3.70 15.95 11.25
CA ASP A 306 -3.79 15.48 12.62
C ASP A 306 -4.64 14.20 12.68
N ALA A 307 -3.97 13.05 12.74
CA ALA A 307 -4.57 11.73 12.79
C ALA A 307 -4.31 11.05 14.14
N PRO A 308 -5.07 11.39 15.20
CA PRO A 308 -4.85 10.82 16.53
C PRO A 308 -5.14 9.32 16.56
N ALA A 309 -4.48 8.60 17.48
CA ALA A 309 -4.79 7.22 17.82
C ALA A 309 -5.18 7.12 19.31
N VAL A 310 -6.08 6.19 19.61
CA VAL A 310 -6.44 5.87 20.99
C VAL A 310 -5.21 5.29 21.71
N GLY A 311 -4.75 5.98 22.74
CA GLY A 311 -3.54 5.72 23.50
C GLY A 311 -2.51 6.86 23.44
N ASP A 312 -2.62 7.77 22.47
CA ASP A 312 -1.67 8.88 22.26
C ASP A 312 -1.63 9.85 23.46
N LEU A 313 -2.77 10.03 24.14
CA LEU A 313 -2.89 10.93 25.30
C LEU A 313 -2.57 10.24 26.62
N ALA A 314 -2.47 8.91 26.63
CA ALA A 314 -2.38 8.16 27.88
C ALA A 314 -1.11 8.43 28.70
N ALA A 315 -0.03 8.87 28.07
CA ALA A 315 1.20 9.31 28.73
C ALA A 315 1.23 10.83 29.05
N LYS A 316 0.26 11.62 28.57
CA LYS A 316 0.21 13.08 28.70
C LYS A 316 -0.39 13.52 30.05
N ASP A 317 -0.31 14.81 30.37
CA ASP A 317 -0.93 15.35 31.59
C ASP A 317 -2.47 15.42 31.48
N ALA A 318 -3.15 15.71 32.59
CA ALA A 318 -4.61 15.78 32.63
C ALA A 318 -5.19 16.92 31.75
N HIS A 319 -4.44 18.00 31.55
CA HIS A 319 -4.90 19.11 30.71
C HIS A 319 -4.93 18.69 29.23
N ALA A 320 -3.85 18.08 28.76
CA ALA A 320 -3.76 17.52 27.41
C ALA A 320 -4.78 16.41 27.16
N LEU A 321 -5.05 15.56 28.16
CA LEU A 321 -6.11 14.56 28.06
C LEU A 321 -7.47 15.22 27.85
N LEU A 322 -7.86 16.16 28.73
CA LEU A 322 -9.18 16.79 28.68
C LEU A 322 -9.40 17.62 27.42
N ASP A 323 -8.35 18.29 26.93
CA ASP A 323 -8.38 19.06 25.69
C ASP A 323 -8.55 18.14 24.47
N GLY A 324 -7.82 17.02 24.43
CA GLY A 324 -7.90 16.05 23.33
C GLY A 324 -9.22 15.30 23.30
N VAL A 325 -9.64 14.67 24.41
CA VAL A 325 -10.86 13.83 24.43
C VAL A 325 -12.14 14.62 24.20
N ALA A 326 -12.13 15.94 24.37
CA ALA A 326 -13.27 16.81 24.06
C ALA A 326 -13.68 16.76 22.58
N HIS A 327 -12.76 16.36 21.70
CA HIS A 327 -12.96 16.25 20.25
C HIS A 327 -13.12 14.80 19.78
N PHE A 328 -13.05 13.82 20.68
CA PHE A 328 -13.13 12.41 20.35
C PHE A 328 -14.59 11.90 20.37
N PRO A 329 -14.93 10.93 19.50
CA PRO A 329 -16.16 10.15 19.66
C PRO A 329 -16.21 9.48 21.04
N GLU A 330 -17.41 9.32 21.60
CA GLU A 330 -17.63 8.87 22.99
C GLU A 330 -16.85 7.60 23.34
N LEU A 331 -16.89 6.59 22.46
CA LEU A 331 -16.19 5.33 22.69
C LEU A 331 -14.68 5.53 22.77
N SER A 332 -14.11 6.34 21.87
CA SER A 332 -12.67 6.64 21.84
C SER A 332 -12.24 7.48 23.04
N ALA A 333 -13.02 8.50 23.41
CA ALA A 333 -12.79 9.30 24.62
C ALA A 333 -12.78 8.43 25.89
N ARG A 334 -13.70 7.47 25.98
CA ARG A 334 -13.76 6.52 27.10
C ARG A 334 -12.54 5.62 27.15
N ALA A 335 -12.18 4.99 26.03
CA ALA A 335 -11.03 4.10 25.96
C ALA A 335 -9.72 4.84 26.27
N GLU A 336 -9.55 6.06 25.78
CA GLU A 336 -8.42 6.93 26.11
C GLU A 336 -8.33 7.21 27.61
N THR A 337 -9.46 7.58 28.23
CA THR A 337 -9.53 7.89 29.66
C THR A 337 -9.21 6.65 30.52
N GLU A 338 -9.76 5.49 30.15
CA GLU A 338 -9.46 4.21 30.83
C GLU A 338 -7.97 3.87 30.75
N GLN A 339 -7.35 4.05 29.58
CA GLN A 339 -5.91 3.85 29.37
C GLN A 339 -5.04 4.85 30.13
N TRP A 340 -5.47 6.11 30.25
CA TRP A 340 -4.76 7.15 31.00
C TRP A 340 -4.79 6.88 32.50
N LEU A 341 -5.96 6.45 33.02
CA LEU A 341 -6.16 6.09 34.43
C LEU A 341 -5.37 4.82 34.81
N ALA A 342 -5.34 3.80 33.93
CA ALA A 342 -4.63 2.55 34.18
C ALA A 342 -3.11 2.74 34.44
N ARG A 343 -2.53 3.84 33.95
CA ARG A 343 -1.10 4.18 34.11
C ARG A 343 -0.80 5.02 35.35
N ARG A 344 -1.80 5.43 36.13
CA ARG A 344 -1.64 6.37 37.26
C ARG A 344 -2.19 5.82 38.57
N ALA A 345 -1.54 6.19 39.67
CA ALA A 345 -2.09 5.95 41.00
C ALA A 345 -3.25 6.94 41.27
N PRO A 346 -4.22 6.60 42.14
CA PRO A 346 -5.39 7.46 42.38
C PRO A 346 -5.09 8.89 42.87
N ALA A 347 -3.90 9.14 43.43
CA ALA A 347 -3.49 10.47 43.89
C ALA A 347 -2.87 11.33 42.76
N ASP A 348 -2.45 10.70 41.66
CA ASP A 348 -1.82 11.32 40.49
C ASP A 348 -2.80 11.43 39.30
N ALA A 349 -4.02 10.91 39.48
CA ALA A 349 -5.11 10.87 38.51
C ALA A 349 -6.09 12.03 38.71
#